data_AF-A0A2D7HJH3-F1
#
_entry.id   AF-A0A2D7HJH3-F1
#
_cell.length_a   1.000
_cell.length_b   1.000
_cell.length_c   1.000
_cell.angle_alpha   90.00
_cell.angle_beta   90.00
_cell.angle_gamma   90.00
#
_symmetry.space_group_name_H-M   'P 1'
#
loop_
_entity.id
_entity.type
_entity.pdbx_description
1 polymer ?
#
loop_
_entity_poly.entity_id
_entity_poly.type
_entity_poly.pdbx_seq_one_letter_code
_entity_poly.pdbx_strand_id
1 'polypeptide(L)'
;MKSFRSRQRDGFTLVEVVVGLTLLATVIVSSLLAYSKHQKQVRLARSKIAAVQIADDLLNRMSASRTGIPPAASGTIPEHPTWSWRTSVTAETLRDPIPMQIIELQIIERENAATLNLLASTSVVKAVDP
;
A
#
# COMPACT_ATOMS: atom_id res chain seq x y z
N MET A 1 -2.53 16.30 -76.49
CA MET A 1 -1.36 15.69 -75.81
C MET A 1 -1.62 15.61 -74.31
N LYS A 2 -1.84 14.42 -73.75
CA LYS A 2 -1.97 14.22 -72.30
C LYS A 2 -0.59 13.91 -71.73
N SER A 3 -0.04 14.84 -70.95
CA SER A 3 1.18 14.68 -70.17
C SER A 3 0.88 13.79 -68.97
N PHE A 4 1.43 12.58 -68.95
CA PHE A 4 1.47 11.75 -67.76
C PHE A 4 2.57 12.29 -66.86
N ARG A 5 2.22 13.14 -65.88
CA ARG A 5 3.11 13.45 -64.77
C ARG A 5 3.28 12.18 -63.94
N SER A 6 4.45 11.55 -64.01
CA SER A 6 4.84 10.50 -63.10
C SER A 6 4.86 11.06 -61.68
N ARG A 7 3.93 10.62 -60.84
CA ARG A 7 3.95 10.86 -59.40
C ARG A 7 5.22 10.16 -58.87
N GLN A 8 6.24 10.93 -58.50
CA GLN A 8 7.37 10.41 -57.73
C GLN A 8 6.79 9.81 -56.45
N ARG A 9 6.91 8.49 -56.32
CA ARG A 9 6.63 7.80 -55.07
C ARG A 9 7.88 7.99 -54.20
N ASP A 10 7.86 8.97 -53.33
CA ASP A 10 8.89 9.12 -52.31
C ASP A 10 8.82 7.90 -51.38
N GLY A 11 9.86 7.07 -51.42
CA GLY A 11 10.02 5.96 -50.49
C GLY A 11 10.45 6.47 -49.12
N PHE A 12 10.05 5.77 -48.07
CA PHE A 12 10.52 6.07 -46.71
C PHE A 12 12.04 5.95 -46.64
N THR A 13 12.68 6.96 -46.04
CA THR A 13 14.12 6.89 -45.78
C THR A 13 14.39 5.94 -44.61
N LEU A 14 15.57 5.30 -44.60
CA LEU A 14 15.96 4.41 -43.50
C LEU A 14 15.97 5.16 -42.15
N VAL A 15 16.35 6.44 -42.16
CA VAL A 15 16.33 7.31 -40.99
C VAL A 15 14.92 7.52 -40.45
N GLU A 16 13.95 7.77 -41.33
CA GLU A 16 12.55 7.98 -40.94
C GLU A 16 11.94 6.72 -40.29
N VAL A 17 12.22 5.53 -40.85
CA VAL A 17 11.78 4.26 -40.26
C VAL A 17 12.41 4.04 -38.89
N VAL A 18 13.71 4.31 -38.74
CA VAL A 18 14.40 4.18 -37.45
C VAL A 18 13.83 5.15 -36.42
N VAL A 19 13.59 6.41 -36.77
CA VAL A 19 12.96 7.39 -35.88
C VAL A 19 11.55 6.97 -35.49
N GLY A 20 10.73 6.47 -36.43
CA GLY A 20 9.41 5.94 -36.13
C GLY A 20 9.45 4.76 -35.16
N LEU A 21 10.39 3.83 -35.37
CA LEU A 21 10.58 2.67 -34.51
C LEU A 21 11.07 3.06 -33.11
N THR A 22 12.00 4.03 -32.99
CA THR A 22 12.46 4.48 -31.68
C THR A 22 11.36 5.18 -30.91
N LEU A 23 10.59 6.06 -31.56
CA LEU A 23 9.43 6.72 -30.95
C LEU A 23 8.39 5.70 -30.47
N LEU A 24 8.05 4.72 -31.31
CA LEU A 24 7.12 3.66 -30.95
C LEU A 24 7.63 2.84 -29.76
N ALA A 25 8.90 2.43 -29.79
CA ALA A 25 9.52 1.69 -28.70
C ALA A 25 9.48 2.49 -27.38
N THR A 26 9.81 3.78 -27.42
CA THR A 26 9.75 4.65 -26.23
C THR A 26 8.33 4.75 -25.66
N VAL A 27 7.31 4.91 -26.51
CA VAL A 27 5.91 4.97 -26.06
C VAL A 27 5.47 3.65 -25.43
N ILE A 28 5.83 2.51 -26.02
CA ILE A 28 5.48 1.19 -25.47
C ILE A 28 6.16 0.98 -24.11
N VAL A 29 7.47 1.24 -24.03
CA VAL A 29 8.24 1.06 -22.80
C VAL A 29 7.72 1.95 -21.68
N SER A 30 7.50 3.24 -21.97
CA SER A 30 6.96 4.18 -20.97
C SER A 30 5.56 3.77 -20.48
N SER A 31 4.70 3.33 -21.39
CA SER A 31 3.36 2.82 -21.04
C SER A 31 3.43 1.59 -20.14
N LEU A 32 4.33 0.64 -20.44
CA LEU A 32 4.49 -0.57 -19.63
C LEU A 32 5.04 -0.26 -18.24
N LEU A 33 5.99 0.68 -18.13
CA LEU A 33 6.51 1.14 -16.84
C LEU A 33 5.44 1.84 -16.01
N ALA A 34 4.64 2.71 -16.64
CA ALA A 34 3.52 3.37 -15.98
C ALA A 34 2.49 2.36 -15.48
N TYR A 35 2.14 1.37 -16.30
CA TYR A 35 1.22 0.30 -15.94
C TYR A 35 1.75 -0.55 -14.77
N SER A 36 3.02 -0.95 -14.80
CA SER A 36 3.63 -1.72 -13.72
C SER A 36 3.63 -0.96 -12.38
N LYS A 37 3.95 0.34 -12.41
CA LYS A 37 3.86 1.20 -11.22
C LYS A 37 2.43 1.31 -10.71
N HIS A 38 1.48 1.52 -11.61
CA HIS A 38 0.07 1.62 -11.24
C HIS A 38 -0.45 0.33 -10.60
N GLN A 39 -0.13 -0.84 -11.17
CA GLN A 39 -0.50 -2.12 -10.56
C GLN A 39 0.05 -2.29 -9.14
N LYS A 40 1.31 -1.91 -8.90
CA LYS A 40 1.90 -1.95 -7.56
C LYS A 40 1.16 -1.03 -6.59
N GLN A 41 0.79 0.18 -7.02
CA GLN A 41 0.01 1.11 -6.21
C GLN A 41 -1.38 0.57 -5.88
N VAL A 42 -2.08 -0.02 -6.85
CA VAL A 42 -3.39 -0.64 -6.64
C VAL A 42 -3.31 -1.80 -5.65
N ARG A 43 -2.28 -2.65 -5.77
CA ARG A 43 -2.05 -3.75 -4.82
C ARG A 43 -1.85 -3.21 -3.40
N LEU A 44 -0.98 -2.23 -3.23
CA LEU A 44 -0.71 -1.62 -1.92
C LEU A 44 -1.98 -0.98 -1.33
N ALA A 45 -2.74 -0.23 -2.15
CA ALA A 45 -3.98 0.39 -1.71
C ALA A 45 -5.01 -0.64 -1.23
N ARG A 46 -5.16 -1.76 -1.96
CA ARG A 46 -6.03 -2.87 -1.54
C ARG A 46 -5.57 -3.48 -0.21
N SER A 47 -4.28 -3.74 -0.06
CA SER A 47 -3.73 -4.27 1.20
C SER A 47 -3.99 -3.31 2.37
N LYS A 48 -3.84 -1.99 2.16
CA LYS A 48 -4.13 -0.99 3.20
C LYS A 48 -5.60 -0.96 3.60
N ILE A 49 -6.52 -1.00 2.63
CA ILE A 49 -7.97 -1.02 2.91
C ILE A 49 -8.33 -2.25 3.74
N ALA A 50 -7.86 -3.44 3.33
CA ALA A 50 -8.10 -4.67 4.08
C ALA A 50 -7.47 -4.62 5.49
N ALA A 51 -6.25 -4.09 5.63
CA ALA A 51 -5.60 -3.94 6.92
C ALA A 51 -6.36 -3.01 7.88
N VAL A 52 -6.96 -1.92 7.38
CA VAL A 52 -7.81 -1.04 8.18
C VAL A 52 -9.06 -1.79 8.66
N GLN A 53 -9.74 -2.51 7.77
CA GLN A 53 -10.92 -3.31 8.14
C GLN A 53 -10.60 -4.34 9.23
N ILE A 54 -9.46 -5.03 9.10
CA ILE A 54 -9.00 -5.99 10.10
C ILE A 54 -8.63 -5.30 11.41
N ALA A 55 -7.99 -4.12 11.35
CA ALA A 55 -7.67 -3.34 12.54
C ALA A 55 -8.94 -2.94 13.30
N ASP A 56 -9.97 -2.46 12.59
CA ASP A 56 -11.26 -2.08 13.17
C ASP A 56 -11.95 -3.28 13.83
N ASP A 57 -11.98 -4.43 13.15
CA ASP A 57 -12.53 -5.68 13.70
C ASP A 57 -11.78 -6.14 14.95
N LEU A 58 -10.45 -6.05 14.94
CA LEU A 58 -9.60 -6.44 16.05
C LEU A 58 -9.81 -5.52 17.25
N LEU A 59 -9.87 -4.20 17.03
CA LEU A 59 -10.18 -3.22 18.06
C LEU A 59 -11.57 -3.45 18.66
N ASN A 60 -12.57 -3.73 17.83
CA ASN A 60 -13.93 -4.03 18.29
C ASN A 60 -13.95 -5.28 19.17
N ARG A 61 -13.29 -6.36 18.75
CA ARG A 61 -13.18 -7.60 19.53
C ARG A 61 -12.44 -7.40 20.84
N MET A 62 -11.33 -6.67 20.82
CA MET A 62 -10.54 -6.38 22.02
C MET A 62 -11.27 -5.47 23.00
N SER A 63 -11.98 -4.46 22.49
CA SER A 63 -12.77 -3.54 23.32
C SER A 63 -13.97 -4.23 23.97
N ALA A 64 -14.56 -5.23 23.30
CA ALA A 64 -15.60 -6.08 23.88
C ALA A 64 -15.07 -7.11 24.89
N SER A 65 -13.75 -7.34 24.94
CA SER A 65 -13.16 -8.29 25.88
C SER A 65 -13.09 -7.71 27.30
N ARG A 66 -13.22 -8.58 28.32
CA ARG A 66 -13.25 -8.15 29.73
C ARG A 66 -11.96 -7.43 30.17
N THR A 67 -10.83 -7.75 29.54
CA THR A 67 -9.51 -7.14 29.82
C THR A 67 -9.26 -5.85 29.03
N GLY A 68 -10.15 -5.52 28.08
CA GLY A 68 -9.97 -4.44 27.12
C GLY A 68 -8.79 -4.67 26.17
N ILE A 69 -8.33 -3.59 25.54
CA ILE A 69 -7.17 -3.62 24.64
C ILE A 69 -5.89 -3.88 25.44
N PRO A 70 -5.08 -4.89 25.08
CA PRO A 70 -3.83 -5.19 25.77
C PRO A 70 -2.73 -4.16 25.39
N PRO A 71 -1.95 -3.67 26.37
CA PRO A 71 -0.92 -2.64 26.13
C PRO A 71 0.29 -3.14 25.33
N ALA A 72 0.61 -4.43 25.42
CA ALA A 72 1.69 -5.05 24.66
C ALA A 72 1.28 -6.48 24.29
N ALA A 73 0.84 -6.68 23.06
CA ALA A 73 0.48 -7.99 22.54
C ALA A 73 0.79 -8.08 21.05
N SER A 74 0.87 -9.30 20.52
CA SER A 74 0.97 -9.51 19.08
C SER A 74 0.31 -10.83 18.70
N GLY A 75 -0.02 -10.96 17.42
CA GLY A 75 -0.61 -12.18 16.89
C GLY A 75 -0.59 -12.20 15.36
N THR A 76 -0.99 -13.34 14.81
CA THR A 76 -1.11 -13.55 13.37
C THR A 76 -2.54 -13.29 12.90
N ILE A 77 -2.69 -13.00 11.61
CA ILE A 77 -3.99 -12.84 10.96
C ILE A 77 -4.24 -14.11 10.13
N PRO A 78 -5.21 -14.97 10.49
CA PRO A 78 -5.40 -16.27 9.83
C PRO A 78 -5.62 -16.17 8.32
N GLU A 79 -6.35 -15.15 7.87
CA GLU A 79 -6.65 -14.91 6.45
C GLU A 79 -5.43 -14.42 5.66
N HIS A 80 -4.42 -13.90 6.35
CA HIS A 80 -3.21 -13.30 5.77
C HIS A 80 -1.95 -13.82 6.47
N PRO A 81 -1.37 -14.96 6.03
CA PRO A 81 -0.25 -15.61 6.72
C PRO A 81 1.02 -14.77 6.86
N THR A 82 1.22 -13.82 5.94
CA THR A 82 2.36 -12.90 5.97
C THR A 82 2.09 -11.68 6.86
N TRP A 83 0.87 -11.52 7.38
CA TRP A 83 0.47 -10.38 8.19
C TRP A 83 0.43 -10.74 9.67
N SER A 84 0.83 -9.76 10.48
CA SER A 84 0.72 -9.82 11.93
C SER A 84 0.19 -8.50 12.46
N TRP A 85 -0.43 -8.57 13.63
CA TRP A 85 -0.82 -7.40 14.39
C TRP A 85 0.05 -7.28 15.63
N ARG A 86 0.26 -6.05 16.09
CA ARG A 86 0.87 -5.78 17.40
C ARG A 86 0.22 -4.58 18.05
N THR A 87 0.13 -4.60 19.37
CA THR A 87 -0.18 -3.44 20.19
C THR A 87 1.05 -3.00 20.98
N SER A 88 1.24 -1.70 21.13
CA SER A 88 2.28 -1.09 21.95
C SER A 88 1.78 0.19 22.61
N VAL A 89 2.24 0.48 23.82
CA VAL A 89 2.00 1.77 24.47
C VAL A 89 2.95 2.81 23.88
N THR A 90 2.38 3.85 23.27
CA THR A 90 3.16 4.92 22.62
C THR A 90 3.31 6.13 23.55
N ALA A 91 2.34 6.35 24.44
CA ALA A 91 2.43 7.39 25.45
C ALA A 91 1.58 7.06 26.68
N GLU A 92 2.01 7.55 27.83
CA GLU A 92 1.24 7.55 29.06
C GLU A 92 0.95 9.00 29.44
N THR A 93 -0.32 9.30 29.69
CA THR A 93 -0.74 10.64 30.08
C THR A 93 -1.28 10.57 31.50
N LEU A 94 -0.50 11.07 32.44
CA LEU A 94 -0.94 11.31 33.82
C LEU A 94 -1.67 12.65 33.85
N ARG A 95 -2.88 12.72 33.29
CA ARG A 95 -3.78 13.86 33.52
C ARG A 95 -4.68 13.51 34.70
N ASP A 96 -4.47 14.20 35.81
CA ASP A 96 -5.37 14.19 36.96
C ASP A 96 -6.79 14.57 36.48
N PRO A 97 -7.85 13.78 36.72
CA PRO A 97 -7.97 12.71 37.72
C PRO A 97 -7.93 11.26 37.19
N ILE A 98 -7.68 11.00 35.90
CA ILE A 98 -7.72 9.63 35.34
C ILE A 98 -6.42 9.35 34.57
N PRO A 99 -5.56 8.43 35.04
CA PRO A 99 -4.39 8.03 34.28
C PRO A 99 -4.83 7.38 32.95
N MET A 100 -4.23 7.82 31.84
CA MET A 100 -4.55 7.32 30.50
C MET A 100 -3.31 6.76 29.81
N GLN A 101 -3.49 5.73 29.02
CA GLN A 101 -2.48 5.15 28.12
C GLN A 101 -2.97 5.23 26.68
N ILE A 102 -2.08 5.65 25.79
CA ILE A 102 -2.29 5.61 24.34
C ILE A 102 -1.68 4.31 23.83
N ILE A 103 -2.54 3.38 23.42
CA ILE A 103 -2.15 2.10 22.84
C ILE A 103 -2.26 2.22 21.32
N GLU A 104 -1.15 2.02 20.63
CA GLU A 104 -1.09 1.93 19.18
C GLU A 104 -1.26 0.48 18.74
N LEU A 105 -2.20 0.24 17.83
CA LEU A 105 -2.37 -1.00 17.10
C LEU A 105 -1.77 -0.86 15.70
N GLN A 106 -0.90 -1.78 15.33
CA GLN A 106 -0.27 -1.82 14.02
C GLN A 106 -0.55 -3.15 13.32
N ILE A 107 -0.89 -3.08 12.02
CA ILE A 107 -0.97 -4.22 11.11
C ILE A 107 0.23 -4.18 10.18
N ILE A 108 0.99 -5.27 10.15
CA ILE A 108 2.29 -5.33 9.49
C ILE A 108 2.33 -6.53 8.57
N GLU A 109 2.74 -6.29 7.33
CA GLU A 109 3.01 -7.33 6.35
C GLU A 109 4.51 -7.61 6.27
N ARG A 110 4.87 -8.89 6.32
CA ARG A 110 6.22 -9.35 6.04
C ARG A 110 6.34 -9.61 4.54
N GLU A 111 6.96 -8.68 3.82
CA GLU A 111 7.22 -8.83 2.38
C GLU A 111 8.40 -9.79 2.14
N ASN A 112 9.42 -9.72 3.00
CA ASN A 112 10.58 -10.62 3.02
C ASN A 112 11.14 -10.73 4.45
N ALA A 113 12.11 -11.62 4.68
CA ALA A 113 12.73 -11.82 6.00
C ALA A 113 13.29 -10.52 6.63
N ALA A 114 13.69 -9.54 5.80
CA ALA A 114 14.27 -8.27 6.25
C ALA A 114 13.32 -7.06 6.13
N THR A 115 12.16 -7.19 5.47
CA THR A 115 11.31 -6.04 5.10
C THR A 115 9.92 -6.19 5.71
N LEU A 116 9.61 -5.26 6.61
CA LEU A 116 8.29 -5.12 7.22
C LEU A 116 7.60 -3.89 6.61
N ASN A 117 6.38 -4.09 6.11
CA ASN A 117 5.56 -3.03 5.55
C ASN A 117 4.41 -2.73 6.52
N LEU A 118 4.35 -1.50 7.02
CA LEU A 118 3.25 -1.05 7.87
C LEU A 118 2.02 -0.79 6.98
N LEU A 119 0.98 -1.61 7.13
CA LEU A 119 -0.23 -1.49 6.33
C LEU A 119 -1.25 -0.55 6.96
N ALA A 120 -1.45 -0.66 8.27
CA ALA A 120 -2.32 0.22 9.05
C ALA A 120 -1.73 0.47 10.44
N SER A 121 -1.93 1.68 10.95
CA SER A 121 -1.69 2.02 12.35
C SER A 121 -2.85 2.88 12.85
N THR A 122 -3.32 2.60 14.06
CA THR A 122 -4.37 3.34 14.73
C THR A 122 -4.10 3.36 16.22
N SER A 123 -4.50 4.44 16.90
CA SER A 123 -4.24 4.62 18.33
C SER A 123 -5.55 4.76 19.09
N VAL A 124 -5.63 4.09 20.24
CA VAL A 124 -6.78 4.14 21.14
C VAL A 124 -6.32 4.58 22.51
N VAL A 125 -7.13 5.43 23.14
CA VAL A 125 -6.92 5.87 24.52
C VAL A 125 -7.62 4.89 25.46
N LYS A 126 -6.88 4.35 26.42
CA LYS A 126 -7.39 3.48 27.48
C LYS A 126 -7.16 4.16 28.84
N ALA A 127 -8.19 4.23 29.67
CA ALA A 127 -8.01 4.59 31.08
C ALA A 127 -7.34 3.45 31.83
N VAL A 128 -6.37 3.78 32.68
CA VAL A 128 -5.73 2.81 33.58
C VAL A 128 -6.56 2.79 34.86
N ASP A 129 -7.04 1.63 35.28
CA ASP A 129 -7.65 1.51 36.60
C ASP A 129 -6.57 1.76 37.67
N PRO A 130 -6.87 2.55 38.72
CA PRO A 130 -5.91 2.88 39.78
C PRO A 130 -5.48 1.68 40.64
#